data_AF-A0A091J4Z7-F1
#
_entry.id   AF-A0A091J4Z7-F1
#
_cell.length_a   1.000
_cell.length_b   1.000
_cell.length_c   1.000
_cell.angle_alpha   90.00
_cell.angle_beta   90.00
_cell.angle_gamma   90.00
#
_symmetry.space_group_name_H-M   'P 1'
#
loop_
_entity.id
_entity.type
_entity.pdbx_description
1 polymer ?
#
loop_
_entity_poly.entity_id
_entity_poly.type
_entity_poly.pdbx_seq_one_letter_code
_entity_poly.pdbx_strand_id
1 'polypeptide(L)'
;ELPENWTDTRETLLEGMLFSLKYMGMTLVEQPKGEELSAAAVKRIVATAKASGKKLQKVTLKVSPRGIVLNDSGTNELIENISIYRISYCTADKIHDKVFAYIAQNQLNENLECHAFLCPKRKM
;
A
#
# COMPACT_ATOMS: atom_id res chain seq x y z
N GLU A 1 4.85 -9.22 -16.11
CA GLU A 1 5.94 -8.51 -15.40
C GLU A 1 5.91 -7.07 -15.83
N LEU A 2 6.31 -6.12 -14.97
CA LEU A 2 6.43 -4.73 -15.41
C LEU A 2 7.78 -4.58 -16.13
N PRO A 3 7.83 -3.92 -17.29
CA PRO A 3 9.08 -3.61 -17.96
C PRO A 3 10.03 -2.83 -17.03
N GLU A 4 11.32 -3.21 -16.99
CA GLU A 4 12.33 -2.48 -16.19
C GLU A 4 12.62 -1.08 -16.74
N ASN A 5 12.20 -0.78 -17.96
CA ASN A 5 12.32 0.55 -18.54
C ASN A 5 11.12 1.43 -18.15
N TRP A 6 11.34 2.30 -17.17
CA TRP A 6 10.30 3.20 -16.64
C TRP A 6 9.67 4.10 -17.71
N THR A 7 10.35 4.36 -18.83
CA THR A 7 9.84 5.14 -19.96
C THR A 7 8.67 4.49 -20.69
N ASP A 8 8.62 3.16 -20.76
CA ASP A 8 7.56 2.43 -21.48
C ASP A 8 6.31 2.21 -20.61
N THR A 9 6.42 2.49 -19.31
CA THR A 9 5.30 2.38 -18.36
C THR A 9 4.47 3.65 -18.23
N ARG A 10 4.83 4.74 -18.93
CA ARG A 10 4.19 6.06 -18.77
C ARG A 10 2.72 6.04 -19.17
N GLU A 11 2.38 5.46 -20.32
CA GLU A 11 0.98 5.33 -20.76
C GLU A 11 0.19 4.43 -19.82
N THR A 12 0.75 3.29 -19.42
CA THR A 12 0.13 2.37 -18.46
C THR A 12 -0.10 3.02 -17.10
N LEU A 13 0.81 3.88 -16.65
CA LEU A 13 0.65 4.63 -15.40
C LEU A 13 -0.44 5.69 -15.51
N LEU A 14 -0.56 6.38 -16.65
CA LEU A 14 -1.63 7.35 -16.91
C LEU A 14 -3.02 6.70 -16.84
N GLU A 15 -3.18 5.52 -17.43
CA GLU A 15 -4.42 4.73 -17.35
C GLU A 15 -4.64 4.12 -15.95
N GLY A 16 -3.53 3.84 -15.27
CA GLY A 16 -3.41 3.35 -13.91
C GLY A 16 -3.15 1.84 -13.85
N MET A 17 -2.08 1.48 -13.15
CA MET A 17 -1.62 0.10 -13.01
C MET A 17 -2.35 -0.62 -11.87
N LEU A 18 -2.75 -1.87 -12.10
CA LEU A 18 -3.46 -2.69 -11.13
C LEU A 18 -2.53 -3.71 -10.47
N PHE A 19 -2.63 -3.83 -9.16
CA PHE A 19 -1.90 -4.80 -8.35
C PHE A 19 -2.87 -5.58 -7.46
N SER A 20 -2.84 -6.91 -7.53
CA SER A 20 -3.58 -7.76 -6.61
C SER A 20 -2.74 -8.04 -5.37
N LEU A 21 -3.16 -7.52 -4.23
CA LEU A 21 -2.46 -7.58 -2.96
C LEU A 21 -3.36 -8.14 -1.86
N LYS A 22 -2.84 -8.24 -0.64
CA LYS A 22 -3.67 -8.46 0.55
C LYS A 22 -3.45 -7.34 1.56
N TYR A 23 -4.53 -6.72 2.03
CA TYR A 23 -4.42 -5.66 3.02
C TYR A 23 -4.09 -6.24 4.40
N MET A 24 -3.04 -5.71 5.04
CA MET A 24 -2.61 -6.14 6.38
C MET A 24 -3.15 -5.26 7.50
N GLY A 25 -3.52 -4.02 7.18
CA GLY A 25 -4.02 -3.02 8.13
C GLY A 25 -3.21 -1.74 8.09
N MET A 26 -3.44 -0.89 9.09
CA MET A 26 -2.79 0.40 9.25
C MET A 26 -2.38 0.67 10.70
N THR A 27 -1.51 1.65 10.89
CA THR A 27 -1.17 2.21 12.20
C THR A 27 -0.86 3.70 12.07
N LEU A 28 -1.12 4.46 13.13
CA LEU A 28 -0.72 5.86 13.20
C LEU A 28 0.80 6.00 13.25
N VAL A 29 1.29 7.11 12.67
CA VAL A 29 2.69 7.48 12.69
C VAL A 29 2.86 8.97 12.99
N GLU A 30 3.99 9.33 13.58
CA GLU A 30 4.25 10.71 14.03
C GLU A 30 4.89 11.60 12.94
N GLN A 31 5.43 11.00 11.88
CA GLN A 31 6.12 11.73 10.82
C GLN A 31 5.66 11.26 9.44
N PRO A 32 5.61 12.17 8.45
CA PRO A 32 5.07 11.85 7.12
C PRO A 32 6.01 10.96 6.31
N LYS A 33 7.27 10.79 6.73
CA LYS A 33 8.28 10.01 6.02
C LYS A 33 9.35 9.52 6.98
N GLY A 34 10.06 8.46 6.60
CA GLY A 34 11.24 7.98 7.31
C GLY A 34 11.36 6.47 7.27
N GLU A 35 12.54 5.96 6.92
CA GLU A 35 12.76 4.52 6.76
C GLU A 35 12.52 3.78 8.08
N GLU A 36 13.19 4.20 9.16
CA GLU A 36 13.08 3.58 10.48
C GLU A 36 11.64 3.59 11.01
N LEU A 37 10.96 4.73 10.89
CA LEU A 37 9.57 4.88 11.31
C LEU A 37 8.63 3.99 10.48
N SER A 38 8.83 3.92 9.17
CA SER A 38 8.03 3.05 8.29
C SER A 38 8.26 1.57 8.60
N ALA A 39 9.51 1.18 8.88
CA ALA A 39 9.85 -0.20 9.27
C ALA A 39 9.23 -0.57 10.62
N ALA A 40 9.25 0.35 11.60
CA ALA A 40 8.59 0.15 12.89
C ALA A 40 7.06 0.03 12.73
N ALA A 41 6.45 0.84 11.87
CA ALA A 41 5.03 0.77 11.56
C ALA A 41 4.64 -0.55 10.89
N VAL A 42 5.39 -0.97 9.86
CA VAL A 42 5.22 -2.27 9.19
C VAL A 42 5.35 -3.41 10.18
N LYS A 43 6.37 -3.40 11.04
CA LYS A 43 6.56 -4.43 12.08
C LYS A 43 5.34 -4.56 12.99
N ARG A 44 4.74 -3.43 13.43
CA ARG A 44 3.51 -3.44 14.23
C ARG A 44 2.33 -4.03 13.45
N ILE A 45 2.11 -3.58 12.21
CA ILE A 45 1.01 -4.07 11.38
C ILE A 45 1.14 -5.57 11.14
N VAL A 46 2.34 -6.06 10.81
CA VAL A 46 2.62 -7.48 10.61
C VAL A 46 2.34 -8.29 11.88
N ALA A 47 2.76 -7.81 13.05
CA ALA A 47 2.51 -8.47 14.33
C ALA A 47 1.00 -8.57 14.62
N THR A 48 0.27 -7.46 14.48
CA THR A 48 -1.18 -7.40 14.67
C THR A 48 -1.93 -8.33 13.70
N ALA A 49 -1.57 -8.29 12.41
CA ALA A 49 -2.17 -9.14 11.38
C ALA A 49 -1.99 -10.63 11.70
N LYS A 50 -0.77 -11.04 12.11
CA LYS A 50 -0.48 -12.42 12.53
C LYS A 50 -1.25 -12.83 13.77
N ALA A 51 -1.29 -11.96 14.80
CA ALA A 51 -2.00 -12.22 16.04
C ALA A 51 -3.51 -12.35 15.85
N SER A 52 -4.09 -11.65 14.85
CA SER A 52 -5.52 -11.72 14.58
C SER A 52 -6.01 -13.12 14.16
N GLY A 53 -5.13 -13.95 13.58
CA GLY A 53 -5.48 -15.25 12.99
C GLY A 53 -6.46 -15.17 11.80
N LYS A 54 -6.90 -13.97 11.40
CA LYS A 54 -7.87 -13.78 10.33
C LYS A 54 -7.18 -13.86 8.98
N LYS A 55 -7.92 -14.36 7.99
CA LYS A 55 -7.48 -14.31 6.59
C LYS A 55 -7.44 -12.86 6.13
N LEU A 56 -6.31 -12.44 5.58
CA LEU A 56 -6.14 -11.10 5.03
C LEU A 56 -7.09 -10.85 3.86
N GLN A 57 -7.70 -9.67 3.83
CA GLN A 57 -8.59 -9.22 2.76
C GLN A 57 -7.80 -9.11 1.45
N LYS A 58 -8.33 -9.68 0.37
CA LYS A 58 -7.75 -9.53 -0.97
C LYS A 58 -8.23 -8.21 -1.56
N VAL A 59 -7.29 -7.42 -2.06
CA VAL A 59 -7.57 -6.09 -2.58
C VAL A 59 -6.90 -5.88 -3.93
N THR A 60 -7.54 -5.07 -4.76
CA THR A 60 -6.96 -4.57 -6.00
C THR A 60 -6.56 -3.11 -5.79
N LEU A 61 -5.26 -2.84 -5.88
CA LEU A 61 -4.67 -1.52 -5.73
C LEU A 61 -4.37 -0.94 -7.12
N LYS A 62 -5.09 0.11 -7.50
CA LYS A 62 -4.85 0.87 -8.73
C LYS A 62 -3.95 2.07 -8.41
N VAL A 63 -2.77 2.14 -9.04
CA VAL A 63 -1.83 3.26 -8.91
C VAL A 63 -1.86 4.08 -10.19
N SER A 64 -2.07 5.39 -10.06
CA SER A 64 -2.03 6.36 -11.16
C SER A 64 -1.47 7.70 -10.67
N PRO A 65 -1.19 8.67 -11.54
CA PRO A 65 -0.80 10.01 -11.12
C PRO A 65 -1.84 10.73 -10.26
N ARG A 66 -3.11 10.28 -10.27
CA ARG A 66 -4.15 10.81 -9.39
C ARG A 66 -4.00 10.33 -7.95
N GLY A 67 -3.36 9.17 -7.75
CA GLY A 67 -3.19 8.53 -6.46
C GLY A 67 -3.51 7.04 -6.50
N ILE A 68 -3.99 6.53 -5.37
CA ILE A 68 -4.27 5.12 -5.13
C ILE A 68 -5.78 4.92 -4.99
N VAL A 69 -6.33 3.98 -5.76
CA VAL A 69 -7.69 3.47 -5.57
C VAL A 69 -7.61 2.03 -5.10
N LEU A 70 -8.24 1.73 -3.97
CA LEU A 70 -8.28 0.41 -3.38
C LEU A 70 -9.69 -0.17 -3.50
N ASN A 71 -9.83 -1.33 -4.14
CA ASN A 71 -11.09 -2.06 -4.25
C ASN A 71 -10.99 -3.43 -3.59
N ASP A 72 -12.11 -3.95 -3.09
CA ASP A 72 -12.19 -5.36 -2.67
C ASP A 72 -12.09 -6.27 -3.91
N SER A 73 -11.23 -7.29 -3.88
CA SER A 73 -11.04 -8.14 -5.06
C SER A 73 -12.21 -9.09 -5.33
N GLY A 74 -13.07 -9.35 -4.35
CA GLY A 74 -14.24 -10.22 -4.49
C GLY A 74 -15.46 -9.48 -5.01
N THR A 75 -15.75 -8.31 -4.43
CA THR A 75 -16.95 -7.52 -4.77
C THR A 75 -16.68 -6.40 -5.77
N ASN A 76 -15.40 -6.03 -5.98
CA ASN A 76 -14.98 -4.84 -6.72
C ASN A 76 -15.53 -3.52 -6.16
N GLU A 77 -16.00 -3.53 -4.91
CA GLU A 77 -16.45 -2.32 -4.22
C GLU A 77 -15.24 -1.45 -3.84
N LEU A 78 -15.45 -0.13 -3.92
CA LEU A 78 -14.48 0.87 -3.51
C LEU A 78 -14.28 0.81 -2.00
N ILE A 79 -13.04 0.62 -1.56
CA ILE A 79 -12.63 0.67 -0.16
C ILE A 79 -12.09 2.07 0.15
N GLU A 80 -11.10 2.52 -0.61
CA GLU A 80 -10.43 3.82 -0.40
C GLU A 80 -10.02 4.46 -1.73
N ASN A 81 -10.00 5.79 -1.76
CA ASN A 81 -9.50 6.59 -2.87
C ASN A 81 -8.63 7.73 -2.33
N ILE A 82 -7.31 7.50 -2.33
CA ILE A 82 -6.32 8.39 -1.74
C ILE A 82 -5.68 9.21 -2.85
N SER A 83 -5.79 10.53 -2.75
CA SER A 83 -5.08 11.46 -3.63
C SER A 83 -3.57 11.32 -3.49
N ILE A 84 -2.83 11.41 -4.61
CA ILE A 84 -1.37 11.37 -4.59
C ILE A 84 -0.77 12.45 -3.68
N TYR A 85 -1.44 13.60 -3.54
CA TYR A 85 -0.99 14.73 -2.71
C TYR A 85 -1.07 14.45 -1.20
N ARG A 86 -1.79 13.40 -0.81
CA ARG A 86 -1.88 12.96 0.59
C ARG A 86 -0.87 11.88 0.92
N ILE A 87 -0.26 11.25 -0.07
CA ILE A 87 0.73 10.18 0.11
C ILE A 87 2.10 10.83 0.25
N SER A 88 2.69 10.74 1.44
CA SER A 88 3.93 11.43 1.76
C SER A 88 5.17 10.54 1.67
N TYR A 89 4.99 9.21 1.71
CA TYR A 89 6.09 8.26 1.64
C TYR A 89 5.59 6.88 1.20
N CYS A 90 6.38 6.19 0.37
CA CYS A 90 6.14 4.80 -0.01
C CYS A 90 7.40 3.99 0.30
N THR A 91 7.24 2.74 0.71
CA THR A 91 8.35 1.85 1.03
C THR A 91 8.06 0.40 0.65
N ALA A 92 9.11 -0.30 0.26
CA ALA A 92 9.16 -1.76 0.29
C ALA A 92 10.03 -2.12 1.50
N ASP A 93 9.45 -2.82 2.47
CA ASP A 93 10.13 -3.06 3.75
C ASP A 93 11.36 -3.97 3.57
N LYS A 94 12.49 -3.58 4.15
CA LYS A 94 13.77 -4.32 4.02
C LYS A 94 13.75 -5.66 4.76
N ILE A 95 13.01 -5.77 5.86
CA ILE A 95 12.95 -6.96 6.72
C ILE A 95 11.82 -7.88 6.24
N HIS A 96 10.69 -7.30 5.89
CA HIS A 96 9.51 -7.94 5.34
C HIS A 96 9.47 -7.75 3.83
N ASP A 97 10.34 -8.47 3.12
CA ASP A 97 10.59 -8.39 1.66
C ASP A 97 9.36 -8.45 0.73
N LYS A 98 8.20 -8.87 1.25
CA LYS A 98 6.92 -8.96 0.53
C LYS A 98 5.91 -7.92 0.98
N VAL A 99 6.32 -6.94 1.78
CA VAL A 99 5.43 -5.90 2.28
C VAL A 99 5.72 -4.59 1.56
N PHE A 100 4.69 -4.10 0.88
CA PHE A 100 4.61 -2.73 0.40
C PHE A 100 3.82 -1.91 1.43
N ALA A 101 4.26 -0.69 1.70
CA ALA A 101 3.53 0.24 2.55
C ALA A 101 3.61 1.66 2.01
N TYR A 102 2.62 2.47 2.37
CA TYR A 102 2.66 3.91 2.18
C TYR A 102 2.19 4.63 3.44
N ILE A 103 2.67 5.86 3.62
CA ILE A 103 2.19 6.80 4.61
C ILE A 103 1.32 7.82 3.88
N ALA A 104 0.11 8.02 4.37
CA ALA A 104 -0.80 9.04 3.88
C ALA A 104 -1.42 9.85 5.02
N GLN A 105 -1.78 11.10 4.73
CA GLN A 105 -2.57 11.90 5.63
C GLN A 105 -4.06 11.63 5.42
N ASN A 106 -4.77 11.26 6.47
CA ASN A 106 -6.21 11.00 6.46
C ASN A 106 -7.01 12.27 6.12
N GLN A 107 -8.06 12.12 5.31
CA GLN A 107 -8.87 13.23 4.82
C GLN A 107 -9.73 13.91 5.89
N LEU A 108 -10.15 13.18 6.92
CA LEU A 108 -11.14 13.65 7.88
C LEU A 108 -10.51 14.25 9.14
N ASN A 109 -9.38 13.72 9.59
CA ASN A 109 -8.80 14.05 10.89
C ASN A 109 -7.32 14.45 10.82
N GLU A 110 -6.75 14.57 9.63
CA GLU A 110 -5.36 14.98 9.39
C GLU A 110 -4.28 14.07 10.00
N ASN A 111 -4.66 12.92 10.57
CA ASN A 111 -3.73 11.95 11.10
C ASN A 111 -2.86 11.35 10.00
N LEU A 112 -1.61 11.04 10.34
CA LEU A 112 -0.70 10.30 9.46
C LEU A 112 -0.85 8.81 9.70
N GLU A 113 -1.10 8.09 8.63
CA GLU A 113 -1.48 6.69 8.64
C GLU A 113 -0.53 5.91 7.74
N CYS A 114 0.12 4.89 8.30
CA CYS A 114 0.89 3.93 7.51
C CYS A 114 -0.01 2.75 7.18
N HIS A 115 -0.25 2.49 5.89
CA HIS A 115 -1.01 1.35 5.38
C HIS A 115 -0.05 0.31 4.81
N ALA A 116 -0.23 -0.97 5.16
CA ALA A 116 0.65 -2.05 4.69
C ALA A 116 -0.11 -3.16 3.97
N PHE A 117 0.53 -3.70 2.94
CA PHE A 117 0.00 -4.70 2.03
C PHE A 117 0.99 -5.83 1.85
N LEU A 118 0.49 -7.06 1.90
CA LEU A 118 1.25 -8.25 1.54
C LEU A 118 1.16 -8.47 0.03
N CYS A 119 2.31 -8.37 -0.63
CA CYS A 119 2.47 -8.68 -2.05
C CYS A 119 2.50 -10.20 -2.29
N PRO A 120 1.95 -10.67 -3.42
CA PRO A 120 2.09 -12.06 -3.81
C PRO A 120 3.58 -12.40 -4.00
N LYS A 121 3.95 -13.67 -3.73
CA LYS A 121 5.28 -14.17 -4.10
C LYS A 121 5.47 -13.99 -5.61
N ARG A 122 6.63 -13.51 -6.04
CA ARG A 122 7.02 -13.56 -7.45
C ARG A 122 6.88 -15.02 -7.92
N LYS A 123 6.09 -15.25 -8.97
CA LYS A 123 6.18 -16.50 -9.71
C LYS A 123 7.49 -16.39 -10.50
N MET A 124 8.44 -17.29 -10.22
CA MET A 124 9.57 -17.53 -11.11
C MET A 124 9.07 -18.21 -12.38
#